data_AF-A0A933N4V6-F1
#
_entry.id   AF-A0A933N4V6-F1
#
_cell.length_a   1.000
_cell.length_b   1.000
_cell.length_c   1.000
_cell.angle_alpha   90.00
_cell.angle_beta   90.00
_cell.angle_gamma   90.00
#
_symmetry.space_group_name_H-M   'P 1'
#
loop_
_entity.id
_entity.type
_entity.pdbx_description
1 polymer ?
#
loop_
_entity_poly.entity_id
_entity_poly.type
_entity_poly.pdbx_seq_one_letter_code
_entity_poly.pdbx_strand_id
1 'polypeptide(L)'
;MAGPNENNAAPANGAIERRTHHHLREIFEHAYLLASPLLDSAQNPNASGSAHFVRVVLHDAFPNLHLQDISILSVSIERVYRERSKSIN
;
A
#
# COMPACT_ATOMS: atom_id res chain seq x y z
N MET A 1 15.98 -51.26 5.93
CA MET A 1 16.39 -50.49 4.73
C MET A 1 15.52 -49.25 4.65
N ALA A 2 16.14 -48.08 4.43
CA ALA A 2 15.55 -46.73 4.41
C ALA A 2 14.27 -46.64 3.56
N GLY A 3 13.30 -45.75 3.77
CA GLY A 3 13.09 -44.55 4.60
C GLY A 3 11.89 -43.82 3.94
N PRO A 4 10.95 -43.19 4.68
CA PRO A 4 9.71 -42.71 4.10
C PRO A 4 9.79 -41.25 3.59
N ASN A 5 8.90 -40.96 2.64
CA ASN A 5 8.31 -39.64 2.37
C ASN A 5 9.21 -38.60 1.67
N GLU A 6 9.24 -38.66 0.34
CA GLU A 6 9.68 -37.54 -0.49
C GLU A 6 8.70 -36.37 -0.34
N ASN A 7 9.20 -35.37 0.38
CA ASN A 7 8.66 -34.04 0.51
C ASN A 7 8.32 -33.44 -0.86
N ASN A 8 7.09 -33.65 -1.31
CA ASN A 8 6.49 -32.84 -2.37
C ASN A 8 6.11 -31.49 -1.76
N ALA A 9 7.15 -30.72 -1.40
CA ALA A 9 7.02 -29.33 -1.01
C ALA A 9 6.48 -28.58 -2.23
N ALA A 10 5.17 -28.32 -2.22
CA ALA A 10 4.54 -27.43 -3.17
C ALA A 10 5.39 -26.16 -3.27
N PRO A 11 5.84 -25.75 -4.47
CA PRO A 11 6.62 -24.55 -4.61
C PRO A 11 5.78 -23.40 -4.06
N ALA A 12 6.34 -22.72 -3.07
CA ALA A 12 5.80 -21.51 -2.48
C ALA A 12 5.76 -20.39 -3.52
N ASN A 13 4.90 -20.51 -4.53
CA ASN A 13 4.68 -19.51 -5.57
C ASN A 13 4.19 -18.19 -4.98
N GLY A 14 3.56 -18.23 -3.79
CA GLY A 14 3.17 -17.02 -3.07
C GLY A 14 4.32 -16.21 -2.46
N ALA A 15 5.58 -16.69 -2.45
CA ALA A 15 6.73 -15.96 -1.92
C ALA A 15 7.51 -15.18 -2.99
N ILE A 16 7.43 -15.61 -4.26
CA ILE A 16 8.18 -15.01 -5.36
C ILE A 16 7.44 -13.78 -5.91
N GLU A 17 6.11 -13.82 -5.97
CA GLU A 17 5.28 -12.66 -6.39
C GLU A 17 5.37 -11.46 -5.43
N ARG A 18 5.75 -11.70 -4.17
CA ARG A 18 6.00 -10.63 -3.19
C ARG A 18 7.27 -9.83 -3.47
N ARG A 19 8.21 -10.37 -4.26
CA ARG A 19 9.47 -9.71 -4.60
C ARG A 19 9.38 -8.82 -5.84
N THR A 20 8.36 -8.99 -6.68
CA THR A 20 8.26 -8.26 -7.95
C THR A 20 7.76 -6.81 -7.80
N HIS A 21 7.13 -6.49 -6.67
CA HIS A 21 6.57 -5.15 -6.41
C HIS A 21 7.40 -4.32 -5.43
N HIS A 22 8.72 -4.56 -5.34
CA HIS A 22 9.62 -3.77 -4.49
C HIS A 22 9.49 -2.27 -4.76
N HIS A 23 9.40 -1.90 -6.05
CA HIS A 23 9.24 -0.52 -6.48
C HIS A 23 8.00 0.15 -5.89
N LEU A 24 6.85 -0.54 -5.88
CA LEU A 24 5.62 0.00 -5.28
C LEU A 24 5.72 0.12 -3.76
N ARG A 25 6.50 -0.74 -3.09
CA ARG A 25 6.72 -0.66 -1.64
C ARG A 25 7.59 0.55 -1.27
N GLU A 26 8.64 0.80 -2.04
CA GLU A 26 9.51 1.98 -1.86
C GLU A 26 8.74 3.27 -2.13
N ILE A 27 7.92 3.29 -3.19
CA ILE A 27 7.03 4.41 -3.47
C ILE A 27 5.97 4.55 -2.38
N PHE A 28 5.43 3.44 -1.88
CA PHE A 28 4.37 3.47 -0.86
C PHE A 28 4.81 4.20 0.40
N GLU A 29 6.01 3.95 0.91
CA GLU A 29 6.48 4.65 2.12
C GLU A 29 6.60 6.16 1.90
N HIS A 30 7.13 6.57 0.74
CA HIS A 30 7.26 7.98 0.39
C HIS A 30 5.90 8.65 0.15
N ALA A 31 5.03 7.97 -0.60
CA ALA A 31 3.65 8.34 -0.85
C ALA A 31 2.84 8.45 0.44
N TYR A 32 3.04 7.53 1.38
CA TYR A 32 2.38 7.54 2.68
C TYR A 32 2.82 8.72 3.53
N LEU A 33 4.11 9.08 3.52
CA LEU A 33 4.60 10.27 4.23
C LEU A 33 4.03 11.57 3.64
N LEU A 34 3.92 11.66 2.31
CA LEU A 34 3.30 12.80 1.62
C LEU A 34 1.79 12.91 1.90
N ALA A 35 1.09 11.77 1.90
CA ALA A 35 -0.35 11.71 2.11
C ALA A 35 -0.77 11.79 3.58
N SER A 36 0.09 11.40 4.52
CA SER A 36 -0.18 11.39 5.96
C SER A 36 -0.71 12.74 6.51
N PRO A 37 -0.11 13.91 6.24
CA PRO A 37 -0.66 15.19 6.73
C PRO A 37 -2.02 15.56 6.11
N LEU A 38 -2.29 15.10 4.88
CA LEU A 38 -3.57 15.30 4.21
C LEU A 38 -4.67 14.42 4.83
N LEU A 39 -4.32 13.19 5.19
CA LEU A 39 -5.20 12.24 5.86
C LEU A 39 -5.43 12.60 7.33
N ASP A 40 -4.45 13.20 7.99
CA ASP A 40 -4.57 13.74 9.34
C ASP A 40 -5.53 14.93 9.40
N SER A 41 -5.41 15.86 8.44
CA SER A 41 -6.37 16.94 8.24
C SER A 41 -7.79 16.42 7.91
N ALA A 42 -7.88 15.19 7.40
CA ALA A 42 -9.13 14.51 7.06
C ALA A 42 -9.78 13.71 8.20
N GLN A 43 -9.21 13.71 9.41
CA GLN A 43 -9.88 13.16 10.60
C GLN A 43 -11.17 13.92 10.96
N ASN A 44 -11.47 15.03 10.28
CA ASN A 44 -12.77 15.66 10.33
C ASN A 44 -13.80 14.78 9.58
N PRO A 45 -14.85 14.25 10.23
CA PRO A 45 -15.78 13.26 9.65
C PRO A 45 -16.54 13.73 8.40
N ASN A 46 -16.43 15.00 8.01
CA ASN A 46 -16.96 15.57 6.77
C ASN A 46 -15.94 15.62 5.60
N ALA A 47 -14.73 15.08 5.75
CA ALA A 47 -13.65 15.19 4.78
C ALA A 47 -13.76 14.18 3.61
N SER A 48 -14.93 14.15 2.94
CA SER A 48 -15.19 13.39 1.72
C SER A 48 -14.27 13.79 0.53
N GLY A 49 -13.47 14.86 0.67
CA GLY A 49 -12.51 15.32 -0.33
C GLY A 49 -11.09 14.71 -0.24
N SER A 50 -10.75 14.02 0.86
CA SER A 50 -9.36 13.61 1.14
C SER A 50 -8.77 12.62 0.12
N ALA A 51 -9.57 11.65 -0.34
CA ALA A 51 -9.13 10.67 -1.34
C ALA A 51 -8.75 11.30 -2.69
N HIS A 52 -9.47 12.36 -3.11
CA HIS A 52 -9.16 13.07 -4.34
C HIS A 52 -7.85 13.85 -4.22
N PHE A 53 -7.63 14.52 -3.08
CA PHE A 53 -6.36 15.23 -2.81
C PHE A 53 -5.16 14.29 -2.74
N VAL A 54 -5.32 13.11 -2.12
CA VAL A 54 -4.26 12.09 -2.09
C VAL A 54 -3.90 11.67 -3.51
N ARG A 55 -4.87 11.38 -4.38
CA ARG A 55 -4.55 11.04 -5.79
C ARG A 55 -3.84 12.17 -6.52
N VAL A 56 -4.27 13.41 -6.35
CA VAL A 56 -3.64 14.57 -7.01
C VAL A 56 -2.19 14.71 -6.56
N VAL A 57 -1.92 14.63 -5.26
CA VAL A 57 -0.55 14.73 -4.72
C VAL A 57 0.32 13.55 -5.15
N LEU A 58 -0.24 12.35 -5.22
CA LEU A 58 0.50 11.18 -5.72
C LEU A 58 0.80 11.29 -7.22
N HIS A 59 -0.13 11.82 -8.01
CA HIS A 59 0.09 12.06 -9.43
C HIS A 59 1.13 13.16 -9.68
N ASP A 60 1.12 14.22 -8.85
CA ASP A 60 2.10 15.31 -8.92
C ASP A 60 3.51 14.85 -8.49
N ALA A 61 3.61 14.07 -7.40
CA ALA A 61 4.88 13.55 -6.91
C ALA A 61 5.44 12.41 -7.78
N PHE A 62 4.57 11.63 -8.42
CA PHE A 62 4.94 10.48 -9.25
C PHE A 62 4.28 10.54 -10.65
N PRO A 63 4.66 11.51 -11.49
CA PRO A 63 4.04 11.71 -12.81
C PRO A 63 4.34 10.56 -13.79
N ASN A 64 5.39 9.78 -13.53
CA ASN A 64 5.76 8.61 -14.32
C ASN A 64 5.02 7.33 -13.88
N LEU A 65 4.21 7.39 -12.83
CA LEU A 65 3.50 6.24 -12.30
C LEU A 65 2.18 6.04 -13.03
N HIS A 66 1.80 4.78 -13.26
CA HIS A 66 0.56 4.48 -13.95
C HIS A 66 -0.64 4.90 -13.09
N LEU A 67 -1.70 5.42 -13.72
CA LEU A 67 -2.93 5.84 -13.01
C LEU A 67 -3.54 4.73 -12.15
N GLN A 68 -3.37 3.48 -12.58
CA GLN A 68 -3.79 2.31 -11.81
C GLN A 68 -2.97 2.15 -10.52
N ASP A 69 -1.65 2.30 -10.59
CA ASP A 69 -0.78 2.22 -9.40
C ASP A 69 -1.05 3.37 -8.43
N ILE A 70 -1.30 4.58 -8.95
CA ILE A 70 -1.73 5.73 -8.13
C ILE A 70 -3.03 5.43 -7.39
N SER A 71 -3.98 4.79 -8.07
CA SER A 71 -5.27 4.40 -7.47
C SER A 71 -5.08 3.32 -6.39
N ILE A 72 -4.24 2.33 -6.65
CA ILE A 72 -3.88 1.29 -5.68
C ILE A 72 -3.21 1.92 -4.46
N LEU A 73 -2.20 2.76 -4.65
CA LEU A 73 -1.48 3.46 -3.59
C LEU A 73 -2.43 4.31 -2.74
N SER A 74 -3.30 5.10 -3.37
CA SER A 74 -4.26 5.96 -2.67
C SER A 74 -5.15 5.15 -1.72
N VAL A 75 -5.73 4.04 -2.17
CA VAL A 75 -6.58 3.16 -1.34
C VAL A 75 -5.77 2.45 -0.26
N SER A 76 -4.57 1.95 -0.60
CA SER A 76 -3.69 1.29 0.36
C SER A 76 -3.26 2.22 1.50
N ILE A 77 -2.90 3.47 1.18
CA ILE A 77 -2.48 4.48 2.16
C ILE A 77 -3.65 4.81 3.09
N GLU A 78 -4.84 5.09 2.55
CA GLU A 78 -6.03 5.39 3.36
C GLU A 78 -6.36 4.25 4.32
N ARG A 79 -6.30 3.00 3.83
CA ARG A 79 -6.54 1.81 4.65
C ARG A 79 -5.51 1.67 5.77
N VAL A 80 -4.22 1.78 5.46
CA VAL A 80 -3.15 1.68 6.46
C VAL A 80 -3.24 2.80 7.48
N TYR A 81 -3.55 4.03 7.04
CA TYR A 81 -3.76 5.17 7.94
C TYR A 81 -4.92 4.89 8.90
N ARG A 82 -6.08 4.45 8.38
CA ARG A 82 -7.24 4.08 9.20
C ARG A 82 -6.96 2.93 10.16
N GLU A 83 -6.27 1.88 9.72
CA GLU A 83 -5.86 0.77 10.60
C GLU A 83 -4.94 1.24 11.72
N ARG A 84 -3.97 2.12 11.42
CA ARG A 84 -3.09 2.72 12.44
C ARG A 84 -3.84 3.63 13.41
N SER A 85 -4.72 4.49 12.93
CA SER A 85 -5.54 5.36 13.80
C SER A 85 -6.46 4.55 14.71
N LYS A 86 -7.00 3.42 14.23
CA LYS A 86 -7.86 2.53 15.01
C LYS A 86 -7.10 1.73 16.08
N SER A 87 -5.82 1.44 15.85
CA SER A 87 -4.99 0.66 16.77
C SER A 87 -4.39 1.48 17.93
N ILE A 88 -4.56 2.81 17.93
CA ILE A 88 -4.10 3.72 18.98
C ILE A 88 -5.22 4.01 20.02
N ASN A 89 -6.42 3.45 19.82
CA ASN A 89 -7.56 3.56 20.73
C ASN A 89 -7.88 2.21 21.39
#